data_AF-A0A955XXN0-F1
#
_entry.id   AF-A0A955XXN0-F1
#
_cell.length_a   1.000
_cell.length_b   1.000
_cell.length_c   1.000
_cell.angle_alpha   90.00
_cell.angle_beta   90.00
_cell.angle_gamma   90.00
#
_symmetry.space_group_name_H-M   'P 1'
#
loop_
_entity.id
_entity.type
_entity.pdbx_description
1 polymer ?
#
loop_
_entity_poly.entity_id
_entity_poly.type
_entity_poly.pdbx_seq_one_letter_code
_entity_poly.pdbx_strand_id
1 'polypeptide(L)' 'MAGCEISTVYAGIAGGHVRGFNSHGIVAIKDREVRETDIARVVDAAKAVRIPTDRDIVHVLPQ' A
#
# COMPACT_ATOMS: atom_id res chain seq x y z
N MET A 1 24.26 12.51 -27.14
CA MET A 1 23.43 11.50 -26.44
C MET A 1 24.35 10.36 -26.08
N ALA A 2 24.53 10.04 -24.78
CA ALA A 2 25.32 8.89 -24.37
C ALA A 2 24.51 7.64 -24.71
N GLY A 3 25.02 6.76 -25.56
CA GLY A 3 24.33 5.54 -26.03
C GLY A 3 24.20 4.46 -24.95
N CYS A 4 23.72 4.82 -23.76
CA CYS A 4 23.36 3.85 -22.73
C CYS A 4 21.85 3.66 -22.65
N GLU A 5 21.44 2.42 -22.46
CA GLU A 5 20.05 2.03 -22.28
C GLU A 5 19.77 1.92 -20.78
N ILE A 6 18.78 2.66 -20.27
CA ILE A 6 18.40 2.62 -18.86
C ILE A 6 17.21 1.69 -18.70
N SER A 7 17.40 0.56 -18.01
CA SER A 7 16.36 -0.44 -17.77
C SER A 7 15.48 -0.15 -16.56
N THR A 8 16.00 0.58 -15.57
CA THR A 8 15.30 0.81 -14.29
C THR A 8 15.77 2.11 -13.65
N VAL A 9 14.84 2.81 -13.01
CA VAL A 9 15.12 4.03 -12.25
C VAL A 9 14.40 4.00 -10.91
N TYR A 10 14.95 4.72 -9.93
CA TYR A 10 14.24 5.09 -8.72
C TYR A 10 13.72 6.52 -8.87
N ALA A 11 12.41 6.70 -8.72
CA ALA A 11 11.76 8.00 -8.82
C ALA A 11 11.06 8.32 -7.48
N GLY A 12 11.21 9.56 -7.01
CA GLY A 12 10.49 10.06 -5.84
C GLY A 12 9.23 10.83 -6.25
N ILE A 13 8.16 10.71 -5.47
CA ILE A 13 6.91 11.44 -5.65
C ILE A 13 6.70 12.32 -4.42
N ALA A 14 6.53 13.63 -4.61
CA ALA A 14 6.38 14.61 -3.52
C ALA A 14 5.46 15.78 -3.92
N GLY A 15 4.87 16.46 -2.94
CA GLY A 15 4.03 17.65 -3.12
C GLY A 15 2.63 17.50 -2.50
N GLY A 16 1.84 18.58 -2.55
CA GLY A 16 0.53 18.64 -1.87
C GLY A 16 -0.56 17.70 -2.40
N HIS A 17 -0.32 17.00 -3.51
CA HIS A 17 -1.19 15.97 -4.07
C HIS A 17 -0.96 14.59 -3.44
N VAL A 18 0.17 14.40 -2.75
CA VAL A 18 0.47 13.18 -1.99
C VAL A 18 -0.14 13.30 -0.60
N ARG A 19 -0.95 12.31 -0.19
CA ARG A 19 -1.54 12.27 1.15
C ARG A 19 -1.44 10.87 1.74
N GLY A 20 -1.04 10.80 3.00
CA GLY A 20 -1.18 9.60 3.83
C GLY A 20 -2.52 9.62 4.56
N PHE A 21 -3.11 8.45 4.74
CA PHE A 21 -4.27 8.26 5.59
C PHE A 21 -4.10 6.94 6.33
N ASN A 22 -4.54 6.91 7.59
CA ASN A 22 -4.54 5.69 8.38
C ASN A 22 -5.88 4.99 8.18
N SER A 23 -5.84 3.68 8.07
CA SER A 23 -7.02 2.83 7.92
C SER A 23 -6.88 1.61 8.81
N HIS A 24 -8.00 1.16 9.37
CA HIS A 24 -8.05 0.01 10.25
C HIS A 24 -8.79 -1.11 9.53
N GLY A 25 -8.12 -2.25 9.39
CA GLY A 25 -8.71 -3.51 8.93
C GLY A 25 -8.95 -4.42 10.13
N ILE A 26 -10.05 -5.17 10.12
CA ILE A 26 -10.34 -6.20 11.13
C ILE A 26 -10.61 -7.51 10.40
N VAL A 27 -9.95 -8.57 10.82
CA VAL A 27 -10.17 -9.93 10.31
C VAL A 27 -10.33 -10.90 11.47
N ALA A 28 -11.26 -11.85 11.31
CA ALA A 28 -11.40 -12.95 12.25
C ALA A 28 -10.30 -13.98 11.99
N ILE A 29 -9.62 -14.40 13.06
CA ILE A 29 -8.69 -15.53 13.08
C ILE A 29 -9.46 -16.81 13.40
N LYS A 30 -9.10 -17.91 12.74
CA LYS A 30 -9.73 -19.22 12.98
C LYS A 30 -9.11 -19.97 14.16
N ASP A 31 -7.80 -19.88 14.28
CA ASP A 31 -7.01 -20.57 15.29
C ASP A 31 -6.56 -19.58 16.39
N ARG A 32 -5.92 -20.07 17.45
CA ARG A 32 -5.35 -19.23 18.52
C ARG A 32 -4.05 -18.51 18.13
N GLU A 33 -3.54 -18.75 16.94
CA GLU A 33 -2.26 -18.22 16.46
C GLU A 33 -2.47 -17.41 15.19
N VAL A 34 -1.77 -16.28 15.08
CA VAL A 34 -1.81 -15.40 13.91
C VAL A 34 -0.83 -15.95 12.87
N ARG A 35 -1.31 -16.21 11.65
CA ARG A 35 -0.46 -16.63 10.53
C ARG A 35 -0.25 -15.50 9.53
N GLU A 36 0.73 -15.64 8.64
CA GLU A 36 0.99 -14.68 7.55
C GLU A 36 -0.25 -14.44 6.68
N THR A 37 -1.08 -15.46 6.48
CA THR A 37 -2.36 -15.32 5.77
C THR A 37 -3.32 -14.35 6.45
N ASP A 38 -3.33 -14.31 7.78
CA ASP A 38 -4.18 -13.38 8.53
C ASP A 38 -3.64 -11.94 8.41
N ILE A 39 -2.31 -11.79 8.39
CA ILE A 39 -1.64 -10.50 8.13
C ILE A 39 -1.97 -9.99 6.73
N ALA A 40 -1.82 -10.83 5.70
CA ALA A 40 -2.16 -10.45 4.33
C ALA A 40 -3.63 -9.99 4.22
N ARG A 41 -4.55 -10.74 4.85
CA ARG A 41 -5.97 -10.42 4.87
C ARG A 41 -6.28 -9.13 5.61
N VAL A 42 -5.66 -8.88 6.77
CA VAL A 42 -5.91 -7.63 7.52
C VAL A 42 -5.37 -6.42 6.78
N VAL A 43 -4.23 -6.57 6.12
CA VAL A 43 -3.64 -5.52 5.27
C VAL A 43 -4.56 -5.22 4.09
N ASP A 44 -5.11 -6.23 3.42
CA ASP A 44 -6.05 -6.01 2.32
C ASP A 44 -7.38 -5.40 2.80
N ALA A 45 -7.88 -5.81 3.96
CA ALA A 45 -9.04 -5.17 4.58
C ALA A 45 -8.76 -3.69 4.94
N ALA A 46 -7.57 -3.38 5.46
CA ALA A 46 -7.17 -2.02 5.79
C ALA A 46 -6.97 -1.16 4.52
N LYS A 47 -6.54 -1.75 3.39
CA LYS A 47 -6.44 -1.07 2.09
C LYS A 47 -7.80 -0.71 1.48
N ALA A 48 -8.90 -1.33 1.91
CA ALA A 48 -10.24 -1.09 1.40
C ALA A 48 -10.83 0.25 1.87
N VAL A 49 -10.13 1.33 1.57
CA VAL A 49 -10.54 2.70 1.81
C VAL A 49 -11.26 3.27 0.60
N ARG A 50 -12.23 4.15 0.84
CA ARG A 50 -12.82 4.96 -0.23
C ARG A 50 -11.83 6.04 -0.63
N ILE A 51 -11.07 5.79 -1.68
CA ILE A 51 -10.30 6.83 -2.37
C ILE A 51 -11.16 7.44 -3.49
N PRO A 52 -11.11 8.77 -3.65
CA PRO A 52 -11.64 9.43 -4.84
C PRO A 52 -11.12 8.78 -6.14
N THR A 53 -11.94 8.73 -7.18
CA THR A 53 -11.63 8.08 -8.46
C THR A 53 -10.49 8.75 -9.24
N ASP A 54 -10.08 9.96 -8.85
CA ASP A 54 -8.93 10.70 -9.39
C ASP A 54 -7.62 10.39 -8.65
N ARG A 55 -7.60 9.37 -7.78
CA ARG A 55 -6.45 9.07 -6.90
C ARG A 55 -6.13 7.59 -6.86
N ASP A 56 -4.83 7.31 -6.80
CA ASP A 56 -4.28 5.97 -6.71
C ASP A 56 -3.47 5.76 -5.41
N ILE A 57 -3.43 4.52 -4.94
CA ILE A 57 -2.59 4.11 -3.81
C ILE A 57 -1.20 3.77 -4.35
N VAL A 58 -0.22 4.59 -4.00
CA VAL A 58 1.20 4.40 -4.41
C VAL A 58 1.96 3.50 -3.45
N HIS A 59 1.59 3.50 -2.16
CA HIS A 59 2.27 2.69 -1.15
C HIS A 59 1.36 2.39 0.05
N VAL A 60 1.62 1.27 0.73
CA VAL A 60 0.90 0.83 1.94
C VAL A 60 1.94 0.44 2.98
N LEU A 61 1.87 1.07 4.15
CA LEU A 61 2.76 0.82 5.28
C LEU A 61 1.94 0.17 6.40
N PRO A 62 2.08 -1.14 6.64
CA PRO A 62 1.50 -1.78 7.83
C PRO A 62 2.08 -1.12 9.10
N GLN A 63 1.23 -0.86 10.09
CA GLN A 63 1.62 -0.31 11.40
C GLN A 63 1.36 -1.32 12.52
#